data_AF-A0A817T8U7-F1
#
_entry.id   AF-A0A817T8U7-F1
#
_cell.length_a   1.000
_cell.length_b   1.000
_cell.length_c   1.000
_cell.angle_alpha   90.00
_cell.angle_beta   90.00
_cell.angle_gamma   90.00
#
_symmetry.space_group_name_H-M   'P 1'
#
loop_
_entity.id
_entity.type
_entity.pdbx_description
1 polymer ?
#
loop_
_entity_poly.entity_id
_entity_poly.type
_entity_poly.pdbx_seq_one_letter_code
_entity_poly.pdbx_strand_id
1 'polypeptide(L)'
;MKPHYGKLMIMADQDQDGSHMKDLVVNLIQYKWSNLLKHDYIEVFITPILKIGLNGTQKMLIKRREQNLSADYLYKKDTKLIHFNDFINKELVLYSKTSTEHAISSIMDGLKPGLCRIMFICFTKNFIRDIKVARLAGKVAENSAYHHGEQPLINTIVDLAQNFVSLNNINFLVPAGQFCTCLYMVVMTLLQHVIFLLDFNNDCSNNVIDVVYVKLDKIFINITDLPFDT
;
A
#
# COMPACT_ATOMS: atom_id res chain seq x y z
N MET A 1 -29.04 16.50 7.73
CA MET A 1 -28.50 15.49 8.65
C MET A 1 -27.36 16.15 9.43
N LYS A 2 -27.39 16.12 10.77
CA LYS A 2 -26.35 16.77 11.60
C LYS A 2 -25.31 15.70 11.99
N PRO A 3 -24.02 15.86 11.66
CA PRO A 3 -23.01 14.90 12.08
C PRO A 3 -22.82 14.94 13.60
N HIS A 4 -22.53 13.79 14.20
CA HIS A 4 -22.22 13.69 15.64
C HIS A 4 -20.85 14.31 15.97
N TYR A 5 -19.92 14.30 15.01
CA TYR A 5 -18.58 14.88 15.14
C TYR A 5 -18.47 16.18 14.33
N GLY A 6 -17.69 17.13 14.85
CA GLY A 6 -17.50 18.43 14.20
C GLY A 6 -16.49 18.42 13.07
N LYS A 7 -15.54 17.47 13.06
CA LYS A 7 -14.49 17.31 12.05
C LYS A 7 -14.12 15.84 11.90
N LEU A 8 -13.60 15.48 10.73
CA LEU A 8 -13.03 14.18 10.42
C LEU A 8 -11.53 14.33 10.15
N MET A 9 -10.70 13.67 10.97
CA MET A 9 -9.26 13.63 10.77
C MET A 9 -8.86 12.29 10.16
N ILE A 10 -8.23 12.32 8.99
CA ILE A 10 -7.72 11.13 8.30
C ILE A 10 -6.24 10.96 8.66
N MET A 11 -5.92 9.83 9.26
CA MET A 11 -4.56 9.38 9.56
C MET A 11 -4.27 8.16 8.69
N ALA A 12 -3.34 8.30 7.77
CA ALA A 12 -2.87 7.21 6.92
C ALA A 12 -1.35 7.23 6.88
N ASP A 13 -0.74 6.05 6.69
CA ASP A 13 0.71 5.95 6.50
C ASP A 13 1.14 6.80 5.30
N GLN A 14 2.35 7.37 5.38
CA GLN A 14 2.87 8.28 4.35
C GLN A 14 3.44 7.53 3.15
N ASP A 15 2.64 6.61 2.61
CA ASP A 15 2.89 5.76 1.45
C ASP A 15 1.82 6.00 0.36
N GLN A 16 2.05 5.44 -0.82
CA GLN A 16 1.13 5.57 -1.96
C GLN A 16 -0.22 4.89 -1.71
N ASP A 17 -0.24 3.78 -0.99
CA ASP A 17 -1.49 3.12 -0.59
C ASP A 17 -2.27 3.99 0.41
N GLY A 18 -1.55 4.73 1.26
CA GLY A 18 -2.14 5.70 2.18
C GLY A 18 -2.80 6.87 1.45
N SER A 19 -2.21 7.37 0.36
CA SER A 19 -2.83 8.43 -0.44
C SER A 19 -4.06 7.97 -1.20
N HIS A 20 -4.10 6.72 -1.68
CA HIS A 20 -5.31 6.13 -2.25
C HIS A 20 -6.44 6.00 -1.21
N MET A 21 -6.14 5.60 0.03
CA MET A 21 -7.14 5.55 1.10
C MET A 21 -7.72 6.94 1.41
N LYS A 22 -6.88 7.99 1.44
CA LYS A 22 -7.35 9.37 1.62
C LYS A 22 -8.34 9.76 0.52
N ASP A 23 -8.03 9.45 -0.73
CA ASP A 23 -8.91 9.74 -1.87
C ASP A 23 -10.26 9.03 -1.77
N LEU A 24 -10.26 7.73 -1.45
CA LEU A 24 -11.51 6.97 -1.27
C LEU A 24 -12.42 7.59 -0.20
N VAL A 25 -11.85 8.03 0.92
CA VAL A 25 -12.63 8.67 1.98
C VAL A 25 -13.17 10.03 1.52
N VAL A 26 -12.35 10.84 0.86
CA VAL A 26 -12.81 12.15 0.33
C VAL A 26 -13.88 11.96 -0.73
N ASN A 27 -13.70 11.03 -1.66
CA ASN A 27 -14.67 10.69 -2.70
C ASN A 27 -15.98 10.18 -2.12
N LEU A 28 -15.93 9.33 -1.08
CA LEU A 28 -17.13 8.87 -0.38
C LEU A 28 -17.91 10.03 0.24
N ILE A 29 -17.21 10.97 0.90
CA ILE A 29 -17.84 12.14 1.53
C ILE A 29 -18.39 13.08 0.45
N GLN A 30 -17.69 13.26 -0.66
CA GLN A 30 -18.18 14.05 -1.79
C GLN A 30 -19.46 13.47 -2.37
N TYR A 31 -19.50 12.15 -2.58
CA TYR A 31 -20.65 11.45 -3.16
C TYR A 31 -21.87 11.45 -2.22
N LYS A 32 -21.66 11.22 -0.92
CA LYS A 32 -22.77 11.14 0.06
C LYS A 32 -23.19 12.50 0.60
N TRP A 33 -22.25 13.43 0.78
CA TRP A 33 -22.49 14.71 1.45
C TRP A 33 -21.59 15.85 0.95
N SER A 34 -21.81 16.29 -0.29
CA SER A 34 -21.08 17.41 -0.92
C SER A 34 -21.03 18.71 -0.09
N ASN A 35 -22.08 19.00 0.69
CA ASN A 35 -22.15 20.20 1.51
C ASN A 35 -21.16 20.21 2.70
N LEU A 36 -20.69 19.05 3.18
CA LEU A 36 -19.72 19.00 4.29
C LEU A 36 -18.33 19.43 3.85
N LEU A 37 -17.97 19.25 2.58
CA LEU A 37 -16.65 19.64 2.06
C LEU A 37 -16.46 21.16 2.05
N LYS A 38 -17.55 21.94 1.94
CA LYS A 38 -17.52 23.42 1.94
C LYS A 38 -17.21 24.04 3.31
N HIS A 39 -17.16 23.24 4.37
CA HIS A 39 -17.02 23.72 5.76
C HIS A 39 -15.70 23.26 6.42
N ASP A 40 -14.65 22.95 5.66
CA ASP A 40 -13.35 22.49 6.18
C ASP A 40 -13.50 21.31 7.17
N TYR A 41 -14.40 20.38 6.82
CA TYR A 41 -14.73 19.25 7.68
C TYR A 41 -13.63 18.19 7.74
N ILE A 42 -12.77 18.12 6.70
CA ILE A 42 -11.73 17.08 6.57
C ILE A 42 -10.36 17.65 6.94
N GLU A 43 -9.67 16.97 7.87
CA GLU A 43 -8.28 17.25 8.24
C GLU A 43 -7.43 16.03 7.92
N VAL A 44 -6.17 16.23 7.50
CA VAL A 44 -5.26 15.11 7.22
C VAL A 44 -4.01 15.26 8.05
N PHE A 45 -3.69 14.17 8.73
CA PHE A 45 -2.51 14.10 9.57
C PHE A 45 -1.39 13.40 8.81
N ILE A 46 -0.18 13.97 8.89
CA ILE A 46 0.96 13.54 8.08
C ILE A 46 2.12 13.18 9.00
N THR A 47 2.66 11.99 8.79
CA THR A 47 3.84 11.51 9.51
C THR A 47 5.11 11.77 8.70
N PRO A 48 6.24 12.11 9.35
CA PRO A 48 7.51 12.25 8.65
C PRO A 48 7.97 10.90 8.07
N ILE A 49 8.44 10.89 6.82
CA ILE A 49 8.82 9.67 6.09
C ILE A 49 10.19 9.14 6.55
N LEU A 50 11.17 10.03 6.72
CA LEU A 50 12.53 9.66 7.12
C LEU A 50 12.97 10.44 8.34
N LYS A 51 13.58 9.73 9.29
CA LYS A 51 14.27 10.31 10.44
C LYS A 51 15.75 10.06 10.30
N ILE A 52 16.54 11.11 10.08
CA ILE A 52 17.99 11.01 10.01
C ILE A 52 18.57 11.53 11.34
N GLY A 53 19.29 10.69 12.05
CA GLY A 53 20.10 11.08 13.20
C GLY A 53 21.56 11.20 12.79
N LEU A 54 22.13 12.41 12.88
CA LEU A 54 23.58 12.63 12.79
C LEU A 54 24.06 13.12 14.15
N ASN A 55 24.88 12.32 14.83
CA ASN A 55 25.59 12.65 16.08
C ASN A 55 24.80 13.54 17.07
N GLY A 56 23.59 13.10 17.44
CA GLY A 56 22.74 13.78 18.42
C GLY A 56 21.71 14.78 17.85
N THR A 57 21.84 15.19 16.59
CA THR A 57 20.82 16.01 15.91
C THR A 57 19.88 15.14 15.07
N GLN A 58 18.61 15.10 15.45
CA GLN A 58 17.56 14.40 14.71
C GLN A 58 16.90 15.38 13.74
N LYS A 59 16.97 15.10 12.43
CA LYS A 59 16.25 15.85 11.40
C LYS A 59 15.21 14.94 10.76
N MET A 60 13.95 15.34 10.88
CA MET A 60 12.83 14.73 10.16
C MET A 60 12.79 15.29 8.74
N LEU A 61 12.78 14.40 7.74
CA LEU A 61 12.71 14.74 6.33
C LEU A 61 11.52 14.03 5.69
N ILE A 62 10.67 14.82 5.03
CA ILE A 62 9.78 14.33 3.98
C ILE A 62 10.68 14.09 2.76
N LYS A 63 10.56 12.94 2.07
CA LYS A 63 11.42 12.49 0.95
C LYS A 63 11.81 13.69 0.05
N ARG A 64 13.12 13.94 -0.10
CA ARG A 64 13.64 15.11 -0.84
C ARG A 64 14.14 14.81 -2.25
N ARG A 65 14.04 13.58 -2.79
CA ARG A 65 14.63 13.30 -4.10
C ARG A 65 13.96 12.21 -4.95
N GLU A 66 13.89 12.58 -6.23
CA GLU A 66 14.06 11.79 -7.46
C GLU A 66 12.93 10.85 -7.89
N GLN A 67 11.93 11.45 -8.53
CA GLN A 67 11.42 10.94 -9.80
C GLN A 67 11.46 12.09 -10.81
N ASN A 68 11.74 11.81 -12.09
CA ASN A 68 11.79 12.76 -13.22
C ASN A 68 10.41 13.38 -13.55
N LEU A 69 9.72 13.90 -12.54
CA LEU A 69 8.49 14.67 -12.64
C LEU A 69 8.78 16.04 -12.01
N SER A 70 8.14 17.10 -12.52
CA SER A 70 8.32 18.46 -12.02
C SER A 70 8.27 18.49 -10.49
N ALA A 71 9.37 18.92 -9.88
CA ALA A 71 9.76 18.69 -8.49
C ALA A 71 8.96 19.50 -7.45
N ASP A 72 7.64 19.62 -7.63
CA ASP A 72 6.79 20.40 -6.74
C ASP A 72 6.07 19.47 -5.77
N TYR A 73 6.70 19.25 -4.60
CA TYR A 73 6.12 18.48 -3.51
C TYR A 73 4.91 19.19 -2.91
N LEU A 74 3.85 18.42 -2.63
CA LEU A 74 2.61 18.93 -2.04
C LEU A 74 2.80 19.47 -0.62
N TYR A 75 3.58 18.76 0.20
CA TYR A 75 3.75 19.07 1.62
C TYR A 75 5.05 19.85 1.86
N LYS A 76 4.93 21.19 1.90
CA LYS A 76 6.02 22.09 2.30
C LYS A 76 5.92 22.35 3.81
N LYS A 77 7.01 22.82 4.44
CA LYS A 77 7.01 23.08 5.90
C LYS A 77 5.96 24.11 6.35
N ASP A 78 5.56 24.98 5.43
CA ASP A 78 4.69 26.12 5.72
C ASP A 78 3.24 25.89 5.25
N THR A 79 2.95 24.76 4.57
CA THR A 79 1.62 24.49 4.02
C THR A 79 0.67 24.00 5.12
N LYS A 80 -0.26 24.87 5.51
CA LYS A 80 -1.35 24.53 6.44
C LYS A 80 -2.63 24.11 5.73
N LEU A 81 -2.78 24.45 4.45
CA LEU A 81 -3.98 24.23 3.64
C LEU A 81 -3.55 23.64 2.29
N ILE A 82 -4.34 22.71 1.77
CA ILE A 82 -4.07 21.99 0.53
C ILE A 82 -5.34 21.92 -0.29
N HIS A 83 -5.26 22.36 -1.55
CA HIS A 83 -6.37 22.25 -2.50
C HIS A 83 -6.52 20.81 -3.01
N PHE A 84 -7.75 20.36 -3.19
CA PHE A 84 -8.04 19.01 -3.67
C PHE A 84 -7.47 18.73 -5.07
N ASN A 85 -7.49 19.73 -5.96
CA ASN A 85 -6.90 19.58 -7.30
C ASN A 85 -5.37 19.36 -7.24
N ASP A 86 -4.67 20.01 -6.29
CA ASP A 86 -3.25 19.77 -6.07
C ASP A 86 -3.01 18.36 -5.50
N PHE A 87 -3.88 17.90 -4.59
CA PHE A 87 -3.82 16.54 -4.05
C PHE A 87 -3.95 15.47 -5.15
N ILE A 88 -4.93 15.59 -6.05
CA ILE A 88 -5.09 14.67 -7.18
C ILE A 88 -3.84 14.67 -8.05
N ASN A 89 -3.43 15.84 -8.54
CA ASN A 89 -2.39 15.95 -9.56
C ASN A 89 -0.98 15.66 -9.03
N LYS A 90 -0.71 15.89 -7.74
CA LYS A 90 0.63 15.73 -7.16
C LYS A 90 0.80 14.48 -6.31
N GLU A 91 -0.23 14.00 -5.61
CA GLU A 91 -0.12 12.85 -4.70
C GLU A 91 -0.84 11.61 -5.26
N LEU A 92 -2.08 11.75 -5.74
CA LEU A 92 -2.85 10.60 -6.24
C LEU A 92 -2.28 10.04 -7.55
N VAL A 93 -1.78 10.90 -8.44
CA VAL A 93 -1.09 10.46 -9.68
C VAL A 93 0.10 9.54 -9.39
N LEU A 94 0.82 9.75 -8.28
CA LEU A 94 1.94 8.88 -7.88
C LEU A 94 1.46 7.47 -7.48
N TYR A 95 0.29 7.37 -6.85
CA TYR A 95 -0.34 6.08 -6.57
C TYR A 95 -0.74 5.38 -7.86
N SER A 96 -1.41 6.06 -8.80
CA SER A 96 -1.81 5.47 -10.07
C SER A 96 -0.62 4.93 -10.86
N LYS A 97 0.49 5.68 -10.90
CA LYS A 97 1.73 5.25 -11.55
C LYS A 97 2.33 3.99 -10.91
N THR A 98 2.35 3.93 -9.58
CA THR A 98 2.93 2.77 -8.89
C THR A 98 2.04 1.54 -8.93
N SER A 99 0.72 1.74 -8.90
CA SER A 99 -0.24 0.66 -9.14
C SER A 99 -0.08 0.05 -10.54
N THR A 100 0.09 0.87 -11.59
CA THR A 100 0.32 0.36 -12.95
C THR A 100 1.68 -0.33 -13.09
N GLU A 101 2.75 0.23 -12.50
CA GLU A 101 4.07 -0.41 -12.45
C GLU A 101 4.05 -1.77 -11.75
N HIS A 102 3.24 -1.92 -10.69
CA HIS A 102 3.10 -3.20 -9.98
C HIS A 102 2.13 -4.18 -10.67
N ALA A 103 1.14 -3.68 -11.40
CA ALA A 103 0.15 -4.50 -12.09
C ALA A 103 0.65 -5.04 -13.43
N ILE A 104 1.41 -4.24 -14.19
CA ILE A 104 1.82 -4.54 -15.56
C ILE A 104 3.22 -5.14 -15.57
N SER A 105 3.39 -6.27 -16.27
CA SER A 105 4.67 -6.93 -16.47
C SER A 105 5.55 -6.20 -17.49
N SER A 106 6.87 -6.29 -17.32
CA SER A 106 7.82 -5.82 -18.34
C SER A 106 7.69 -6.64 -19.62
N ILE A 107 7.85 -6.00 -20.79
CA ILE A 107 7.81 -6.68 -22.09
C ILE A 107 9.02 -7.60 -22.33
N MET A 108 10.16 -7.28 -21.73
CA MET A 108 11.40 -8.06 -21.92
C MET A 108 11.33 -9.40 -21.20
N ASP A 109 10.96 -9.37 -19.92
CA ASP A 109 11.00 -10.54 -19.04
C ASP A 109 9.62 -11.18 -18.83
N GLY A 110 8.53 -10.45 -19.12
CA GLY A 110 7.17 -10.88 -18.78
C GLY A 110 6.87 -10.89 -17.27
N LEU A 111 7.79 -10.40 -16.44
CA LEU A 111 7.68 -10.43 -14.98
C LEU A 111 7.25 -9.09 -14.39
N LYS A 112 6.45 -9.16 -13.31
CA LYS A 112 6.12 -8.01 -12.45
C LYS A 112 7.30 -7.69 -11.52
N PRO A 113 7.43 -6.46 -11.00
CA PRO A 113 8.55 -6.07 -10.12
C PRO A 113 8.75 -6.99 -8.91
N GLY A 114 7.66 -7.48 -8.29
CA GLY A 114 7.76 -8.45 -7.18
C GLY A 114 8.39 -9.79 -7.60
N LEU A 115 8.00 -10.31 -8.77
CA LEU A 115 8.54 -11.55 -9.33
C LEU A 115 10.01 -11.36 -9.74
N CYS A 116 10.35 -10.22 -10.34
CA CYS A 116 11.74 -9.88 -10.68
C CYS A 116 12.64 -9.89 -9.44
N ARG A 117 12.19 -9.33 -8.31
CA ARG A 117 12.96 -9.35 -7.05
C ARG A 117 13.23 -10.77 -6.56
N ILE A 118 12.24 -11.65 -6.62
CA ILE A 118 12.39 -13.06 -6.23
C ILE A 118 13.43 -13.75 -7.13
N MET A 119 13.28 -13.64 -8.46
CA MET A 119 14.19 -14.26 -9.42
C MET A 119 15.62 -13.73 -9.29
N PHE A 120 15.79 -12.42 -9.08
CA PHE A 120 17.09 -11.82 -8.84
C PHE A 120 17.81 -12.41 -7.63
N ILE A 121 17.09 -12.67 -6.52
CA ILE A 121 17.68 -13.29 -5.33
C ILE A 121 18.00 -14.77 -5.55
N CYS A 122 17.16 -15.49 -6.27
CA CYS A 122 17.44 -16.88 -6.65
C CYS A 122 18.73 -17.01 -7.48
N PHE A 123 18.94 -16.11 -8.44
CA PHE A 123 20.15 -16.12 -9.28
C PHE A 123 21.40 -15.60 -8.55
N THR A 124 21.26 -14.60 -7.68
CA THR A 124 22.43 -14.06 -6.96
C THR A 124 22.91 -14.95 -5.83
N LYS A 125 22.02 -15.70 -5.17
CA LYS A 125 22.37 -16.57 -4.05
C LYS A 125 22.66 -18.02 -4.45
N ASN A 126 22.35 -18.44 -5.68
CA ASN A 126 22.59 -19.78 -6.23
C ASN A 126 22.27 -20.91 -5.23
N PHE A 127 20.97 -21.16 -5.05
CA PHE A 127 20.52 -22.21 -4.15
C PHE A 127 20.72 -23.60 -4.76
N ILE A 128 21.68 -24.36 -4.22
CA ILE A 128 21.97 -25.76 -4.61
C ILE A 128 21.06 -26.74 -3.85
N ARG A 129 20.61 -26.35 -2.66
CA ARG A 129 19.74 -27.16 -1.78
C ARG A 129 18.37 -26.50 -1.66
N ASP A 130 17.35 -27.31 -1.44
CA ASP A 130 15.98 -26.85 -1.24
C ASP A 130 15.86 -25.94 -0.01
N ILE A 131 15.08 -24.86 -0.16
CA ILE A 131 14.82 -23.89 0.89
C ILE A 131 13.31 -23.76 1.08
N LYS A 132 12.87 -23.72 2.35
CA LYS A 132 11.46 -23.46 2.68
C LYS A 132 11.03 -22.08 2.17
N VAL A 133 9.83 -22.00 1.59
CA VAL A 133 9.26 -20.77 1.00
C VAL A 133 9.33 -19.58 1.95
N ALA A 134 8.93 -19.76 3.22
CA ALA A 134 8.97 -18.68 4.22
C ALA A 134 10.38 -18.11 4.44
N ARG A 135 11.42 -18.97 4.41
CA ARG A 135 12.81 -18.53 4.57
C ARG A 135 13.33 -17.82 3.31
N LEU A 136 12.90 -18.26 2.13
CA LEU A 136 13.22 -17.59 0.87
C LEU A 136 12.58 -16.19 0.84
N ALA A 137 11.30 -16.07 1.21
CA ALA A 137 10.58 -14.80 1.28
C ALA A 137 11.28 -13.79 2.22
N GLY A 138 11.67 -14.22 3.43
CA GLY A 138 12.43 -13.37 4.35
C GLY A 138 13.78 -12.92 3.77
N LYS A 139 14.48 -13.78 3.04
CA LYS A 139 15.74 -13.41 2.36
C LYS A 139 15.53 -12.42 1.22
N VAL A 140 14.43 -12.55 0.48
CA VAL A 140 14.03 -11.60 -0.56
C VAL A 140 13.68 -10.25 0.05
N ALA A 141 12.91 -10.23 1.14
CA ALA A 141 12.52 -9.00 1.81
C ALA A 141 13.73 -8.19 2.31
N GLU A 142 14.69 -8.87 2.94
CA GLU A 142 15.94 -8.28 3.45
C GLU A 142 16.82 -7.72 2.31
N ASN A 143 17.11 -8.54 1.30
CA ASN A 143 18.07 -8.18 0.26
C ASN A 143 17.53 -7.16 -0.76
N SER A 144 16.20 -7.18 -1.01
CA SER A 144 15.56 -6.30 -2.01
C SER A 144 14.85 -5.10 -1.39
N ALA A 145 15.01 -4.87 -0.08
CA ALA A 145 14.33 -3.84 0.69
C ALA A 145 12.82 -3.80 0.35
N TYR A 146 12.15 -4.94 0.45
CA TYR A 146 10.71 -5.03 0.17
C TYR A 146 9.91 -4.49 1.35
N HIS A 147 9.00 -3.55 1.09
CA HIS A 147 8.29 -2.81 2.14
C HIS A 147 6.86 -3.31 2.40
N HIS A 148 6.26 -4.13 1.52
CA HIS A 148 4.85 -4.54 1.63
C HIS A 148 4.63 -5.86 2.41
N GLY A 149 5.53 -6.20 3.33
CA GLY A 149 5.46 -7.42 4.15
C GLY A 149 5.82 -8.73 3.43
N GLU A 150 5.93 -9.83 4.16
CA GLU A 150 6.39 -11.12 3.58
C GLU A 150 5.26 -11.96 2.97
N GLN A 151 4.01 -11.78 3.41
CA GLN A 151 2.86 -12.57 2.93
C GLN A 151 2.65 -12.49 1.41
N PRO A 152 2.69 -11.29 0.77
CA PRO A 152 2.59 -11.20 -0.68
C PRO A 152 3.74 -11.89 -1.41
N LEU A 153 4.95 -11.89 -0.83
CA LEU A 153 6.11 -12.60 -1.38
C LEU A 153 5.94 -14.11 -1.30
N ILE A 154 5.40 -14.63 -0.20
CA ILE A 154 5.12 -16.07 -0.05
C ILE A 154 4.12 -16.52 -1.13
N ASN A 155 3.03 -15.78 -1.30
CA ASN A 155 1.99 -16.10 -2.30
C ASN A 155 2.57 -16.09 -3.72
N THR A 156 3.35 -15.05 -4.06
CA THR A 156 3.97 -14.96 -5.40
C THR A 156 5.02 -16.05 -5.64
N ILE A 157 5.78 -16.48 -4.63
CA ILE A 157 6.70 -17.64 -4.75
C ILE A 157 5.91 -18.93 -5.00
N VAL A 158 4.79 -19.12 -4.29
CA VAL A 158 3.91 -20.28 -4.49
C VAL A 158 3.35 -20.27 -5.92
N ASP A 159 2.84 -19.15 -6.41
CA ASP A 159 2.29 -19.00 -7.76
C ASP A 159 3.34 -19.25 -8.86
N LEU A 160 4.61 -18.90 -8.62
CA LEU A 160 5.73 -19.19 -9.53
C LEU A 160 6.08 -20.69 -9.59
N ALA A 161 5.87 -21.42 -8.50
CA ALA A 161 6.24 -22.83 -8.37
C ALA A 161 5.12 -23.79 -8.79
N GLN A 162 3.86 -23.34 -8.82
CA GLN A 162 2.70 -24.17 -9.17
C GLN A 162 2.87 -24.83 -10.55
N ASN A 163 2.56 -26.13 -10.62
CA ASN A 163 2.70 -26.98 -11.81
C ASN A 163 1.39 -27.63 -12.25
N PHE A 164 0.24 -26.99 -12.00
CA PHE A 164 -1.07 -27.50 -12.40
C PHE A 164 -1.37 -27.23 -13.87
N VAL A 165 -2.16 -28.11 -14.47
CA VAL A 165 -2.70 -27.93 -15.83
C VAL A 165 -3.50 -26.63 -15.87
N SER A 166 -3.22 -25.76 -16.85
CA SER A 166 -3.83 -24.42 -17.05
C SER A 166 -3.20 -23.23 -16.30
N LEU A 167 -2.09 -23.42 -15.57
CA LEU A 167 -1.36 -22.29 -14.95
C LEU A 167 -0.15 -21.87 -15.78
N ASN A 168 1.06 -22.11 -15.28
CA ASN A 168 2.28 -21.70 -15.94
C ASN A 168 2.71 -22.77 -16.96
N ASN A 169 2.92 -22.38 -18.22
CA ASN A 169 3.46 -23.27 -19.26
C ASN A 169 4.87 -23.77 -18.91
N ILE A 170 5.66 -22.94 -18.22
CA ILE A 170 6.98 -23.27 -17.68
C ILE A 170 7.03 -22.68 -16.28
N ASN A 171 7.25 -23.51 -15.27
CA ASN A 171 7.45 -23.07 -13.89
C ASN A 171 8.91 -22.67 -13.68
N PHE A 172 9.14 -21.47 -13.14
CA PHE A 172 10.48 -20.97 -12.84
C PHE A 172 11.09 -21.63 -11.59
N LEU A 173 10.24 -22.13 -10.69
CA LEU A 173 10.62 -22.82 -9.47
C LEU A 173 10.02 -24.23 -9.46
N VAL A 174 10.76 -25.18 -8.88
CA VAL A 174 10.29 -26.56 -8.72
C VAL A 174 9.42 -26.64 -7.45
N PRO A 175 8.18 -27.15 -7.52
CA PRO A 175 7.32 -27.31 -6.36
C PRO A 175 7.76 -28.51 -5.51
N ALA A 176 8.70 -28.30 -4.60
CA ALA A 176 9.14 -29.30 -3.63
C ALA A 176 8.22 -29.29 -2.38
N GLY A 177 7.05 -29.92 -2.48
CA GLY A 177 6.08 -30.02 -1.38
C GLY A 177 4.63 -29.81 -1.83
N GLN A 178 3.75 -29.48 -0.88
CA GLN A 178 2.32 -29.26 -1.15
C GLN A 178 2.06 -27.81 -1.62
N PHE A 179 2.23 -27.56 -2.92
CA PHE A 179 1.98 -26.25 -3.55
C PHE A 179 0.55 -26.13 -4.08
N CYS A 180 -0.45 -26.42 -3.23
CA CYS A 180 -1.86 -26.63 -3.60
C CYS A 180 -2.07 -27.81 -4.57
N THR A 181 -3.31 -28.07 -5.01
CA THR A 181 -3.66 -29.04 -6.07
C THR A 181 -4.79 -28.45 -6.89
N CYS A 182 -5.00 -28.88 -8.15
CA CYS A 182 -6.06 -28.38 -9.03
C CYS A 182 -7.45 -28.29 -8.36
N LEU A 183 -7.74 -29.20 -7.41
CA LEU A 183 -9.02 -29.28 -6.70
C LEU A 183 -9.19 -28.17 -5.64
N TYR A 184 -8.09 -27.68 -5.08
CA TYR A 184 -8.09 -26.72 -3.97
C TYR A 184 -8.39 -25.28 -4.44
N MET A 185 -8.00 -24.93 -5.67
CA MET A 185 -8.24 -23.59 -6.25
C MET A 185 -9.74 -23.28 -6.44
N VAL A 186 -10.56 -24.28 -6.79
CA VAL A 186 -12.01 -24.07 -6.96
C VAL A 186 -12.73 -24.02 -5.62
N VAL A 187 -12.30 -24.83 -4.66
CA VAL A 187 -12.95 -24.94 -3.34
C VAL A 187 -12.66 -23.71 -2.47
N MET A 188 -11.44 -23.14 -2.51
CA MET A 188 -11.10 -21.98 -1.68
C MET A 188 -11.82 -20.69 -2.09
N THR A 189 -12.01 -20.42 -3.39
CA THR A 189 -12.74 -19.21 -3.84
C THR A 189 -14.21 -19.25 -3.42
N LEU A 190 -14.80 -20.45 -3.38
CA LEU A 190 -16.15 -20.68 -2.89
C LEU A 190 -16.22 -20.64 -1.36
N LEU A 191 -15.23 -21.19 -0.65
CA LEU A 191 -15.19 -21.18 0.81
C LEU A 191 -14.91 -19.78 1.38
N GLN A 192 -14.10 -18.96 0.71
CA GLN A 192 -13.74 -17.62 1.19
C GLN A 192 -14.93 -16.66 1.16
N HIS A 193 -15.85 -16.83 0.19
CA HIS A 193 -17.13 -16.12 0.20
C HIS A 193 -18.06 -16.59 1.33
N VAL A 194 -17.99 -17.87 1.73
CA VAL A 194 -18.80 -18.41 2.84
C VAL A 194 -18.25 -18.00 4.21
N ILE A 195 -16.93 -17.92 4.37
CA ILE A 195 -16.29 -17.46 5.61
C ILE A 195 -16.49 -15.94 5.82
N PHE A 196 -16.40 -15.13 4.76
CA PHE A 196 -16.69 -13.69 4.84
C PHE A 196 -18.15 -13.39 5.25
N LEU A 197 -19.09 -14.30 4.94
CA LEU A 197 -20.48 -14.20 5.40
C LEU A 197 -20.68 -14.68 6.85
N LEU A 198 -19.78 -15.51 7.40
CA LEU A 198 -19.88 -16.02 8.76
C LEU A 198 -19.15 -15.16 9.80
N ASP A 199 -18.12 -14.41 9.40
CA ASP A 199 -17.34 -13.56 10.32
C ASP A 199 -18.01 -12.22 10.67
N PHE A 200 -19.15 -11.87 10.04
CA PHE A 200 -19.92 -10.67 10.42
C PHE A 200 -20.68 -10.81 11.76
N ASN A 201 -20.66 -11.99 12.39
CA ASN A 201 -21.51 -12.31 13.55
C ASN A 201 -20.76 -12.59 14.86
N ASN A 202 -19.45 -12.38 14.97
CA ASN A 202 -18.77 -12.56 16.27
C ASN A 202 -18.01 -11.32 16.72
N ASP A 203 -18.50 -10.83 17.86
CA ASP A 203 -18.08 -9.65 18.58
C ASP A 203 -16.60 -9.63 18.99
N CYS A 204 -16.12 -8.40 19.02
CA CYS A 204 -15.03 -7.84 19.81
C CYS A 204 -14.73 -8.56 21.14
N SER A 205 -13.46 -8.89 21.37
CA SER A 205 -12.84 -8.70 22.67
C SER A 205 -11.32 -8.56 22.58
N ASN A 206 -10.86 -7.36 22.93
CA ASN A 206 -9.62 -7.00 23.63
C ASN A 206 -8.29 -7.68 23.21
N ASN A 207 -7.37 -6.86 22.68
CA ASN A 207 -6.05 -6.76 23.30
C ASN A 207 -5.37 -5.42 23.01
N VAL A 208 -4.72 -4.93 24.07
CA VAL A 208 -4.01 -3.67 24.24
C VAL A 208 -2.88 -3.54 23.22
N ILE A 209 -2.80 -2.38 22.56
CA ILE A 209 -1.59 -1.93 21.88
C ILE A 209 -1.25 -0.56 22.45
N ASP A 210 -0.20 -0.50 23.27
CA ASP A 210 0.42 0.74 23.72
C ASP A 210 1.03 1.45 22.50
N VAL A 211 0.38 2.52 22.05
CA VAL A 211 0.91 3.40 21.01
C VAL A 211 1.60 4.58 21.69
N VAL A 212 2.93 4.60 21.61
CA VAL A 212 3.77 5.71 22.07
C VAL A 212 3.54 6.92 21.16
N TYR A 213 2.90 7.97 21.66
CA TYR A 213 2.69 9.22 20.93
C TYR A 213 3.98 10.04 20.89
N VAL A 214 4.54 10.22 19.69
CA VAL A 214 5.52 11.28 19.40
C VAL A 214 4.76 12.51 18.94
N LYS A 215 5.17 13.69 19.44
CA LYS A 215 4.57 15.00 19.13
C LYS A 215 4.67 15.30 17.62
N LEU A 216 3.54 15.55 16.97
CA LEU A 216 3.39 15.58 15.52
C LEU A 216 2.59 16.81 15.07
N ASP A 217 2.98 17.38 13.93
CA ASP A 217 2.46 18.64 13.39
C ASP A 217 1.17 18.41 12.57
N LYS A 218 0.14 19.23 12.80
CA LYS A 218 -1.17 19.15 12.14
C LYS A 218 -1.17 19.94 10.83
N ILE A 219 -1.76 19.37 9.77
CA ILE A 219 -1.99 20.04 8.49
C ILE A 219 -3.48 19.96 8.17
N PHE A 220 -4.07 21.06 7.71
CA PHE A 220 -5.48 21.11 7.30
C PHE A 220 -5.54 20.91 5.78
N ILE A 221 -6.54 20.22 5.28
CA ILE A 221 -6.84 20.20 3.84
C ILE A 221 -8.02 21.14 3.65
N ASN A 222 -7.88 22.10 2.75
CA ASN A 222 -8.91 23.08 2.47
C ASN A 222 -9.38 22.87 1.04
N ILE A 223 -10.57 22.32 0.88
CA ILE A 223 -11.14 22.00 -0.42
C ILE A 223 -11.99 23.20 -0.84
N THR A 224 -11.37 24.37 -1.02
CA THR A 224 -12.10 25.59 -1.44
C THR A 224 -12.41 25.64 -2.92
N ASP A 225 -11.75 24.87 -3.77
CA ASP A 225 -11.80 25.10 -5.23
C ASP A 225 -12.09 23.82 -6.02
N LEU A 226 -13.20 23.16 -5.68
CA LEU A 226 -13.89 22.31 -6.65
C LEU A 226 -14.83 23.22 -7.46
N PRO A 227 -14.52 23.57 -8.72
CA PRO A 227 -15.49 24.23 -9.57
C PRO A 227 -16.54 23.20 -9.94
N PHE A 228 -17.69 23.25 -9.29
CA PHE A 228 -18.91 22.62 -9.78
C PHE A 228 -20.06 23.62 -9.61
N ASP A 229 -20.12 24.56 -10.56
CA ASP A 229 -21.40 24.95 -11.13
C ASP A 229 -21.87 23.78 -12.00
N THR A 230 -22.75 22.95 -11.46
CA THR A 230 -23.98 22.40 -12.06
C THR A 230 -24.58 21.32 -11.17
#